data_AF-A0AA41FG32-F1
#
_entry.id   AF-A0AA41FG32-F1
#
_cell.length_a   1.000
_cell.length_b   1.000
_cell.length_c   1.000
_cell.angle_alpha   90.00
_cell.angle_beta   90.00
_cell.angle_gamma   90.00
#
_symmetry.space_group_name_H-M   'P 1'
#
loop_
_entity.id
_entity.type
_entity.pdbx_description
1 polymer ?
#
loop_
_entity_poly.entity_id
_entity_poly.type
_entity_poly.pdbx_seq_one_letter_code
_entity_poly.pdbx_strand_id
1 'polypeptide(L)'
;FRNMRNVVESEVSGRKTGHTVYFGSRTSDIFLRVYDKQLERNRKLFATGTYIDNSWVRWELELKNDRAVSVSKMLTSGIPLGAVAVGVLGHYMRMIELDDINRSRCTTYPVWVNFMDGISSLKITVPKYEKTMDEKKTWIKRQVMPTLAAVILADGGSLEFVEDNLENGLNRMNKSLYKMAMGELYN
;
A
#
# COMPACT_ATOMS: atom_id res chain seq x y z
N PHE A 1 5.47 -1.24 5.07
CA PHE A 1 5.91 -0.27 4.03
C PHE A 1 7.27 -0.68 3.47
N ARG A 2 7.61 -0.35 2.22
CA ARG A 2 8.92 -0.69 1.62
C ARG A 2 9.98 0.40 1.75
N ASN A 3 9.56 1.66 1.77
CA ASN A 3 10.44 2.83 1.83
C ASN A 3 10.08 3.69 3.04
N MET A 4 11.10 4.35 3.62
CA MET A 4 10.98 5.35 4.66
C MET A 4 11.79 6.59 4.25
N ARG A 5 11.24 7.79 4.49
CA ARG A 5 11.95 9.06 4.27
C ARG A 5 11.81 9.93 5.50
N ASN A 6 12.94 10.34 6.08
CA ASN A 6 12.99 11.30 7.17
C ASN A 6 13.27 12.70 6.62
N VAL A 7 12.47 13.69 7.01
CA VAL A 7 12.61 15.10 6.62
C VAL A 7 12.67 15.94 7.89
N VAL A 8 13.77 16.68 8.03
CA VAL A 8 13.96 17.67 9.09
C VAL A 8 14.04 19.04 8.44
N GLU A 9 13.24 19.98 8.94
CA GLU A 9 13.26 21.37 8.51
C GLU A 9 13.89 22.20 9.63
N SER A 10 14.78 23.12 9.26
CA SER A 10 15.46 24.03 10.17
C SER A 10 15.60 25.41 9.54
N GLU A 11 15.66 26.44 10.38
CA GLU A 11 16.04 27.79 9.99
C GLU A 11 17.56 27.90 9.71
N VAL A 12 17.97 29.02 9.11
CA VAL A 12 19.40 29.34 8.89
C VAL A 12 20.18 29.38 10.21
N SER A 13 19.51 29.74 11.31
CA SER A 13 20.05 29.71 12.68
C SER A 13 20.32 28.30 13.22
N GLY A 14 19.93 27.25 12.49
CA GLY A 14 20.01 25.86 12.94
C GLY A 14 18.82 25.42 13.80
N ARG A 15 17.90 26.33 14.15
CA ARG A 15 16.71 26.00 14.93
C ARG A 15 15.78 25.09 14.13
N LYS A 16 15.45 23.92 14.69
CA LYS A 16 14.51 22.97 14.09
C LYS A 16 13.10 23.55 14.04
N THR A 17 12.49 23.53 12.87
CA THR A 17 11.13 24.05 12.62
C THR A 17 10.15 22.97 12.14
N GLY A 18 10.64 21.77 11.85
CA GLY A 18 9.79 20.64 11.50
C GLY A 18 10.54 19.31 11.56
N HIS A 19 9.78 18.25 11.82
CA HIS A 19 10.25 16.87 11.73
C HIS A 19 9.12 16.02 11.19
N THR A 20 9.35 15.35 10.07
CA THR A 20 8.37 14.43 9.48
C THR A 20 9.03 13.16 8.99
N VAL A 21 8.51 12.02 9.41
CA VAL A 21 8.84 10.70 8.90
C VAL A 21 7.71 10.21 8.00
N TYR A 22 8.05 9.85 6.78
CA TYR A 22 7.15 9.31 5.77
C TYR A 22 7.40 7.82 5.58
N PHE A 23 6.34 7.02 5.49
CA PHE A 23 6.42 5.61 5.10
C PHE A 23 5.55 5.35 3.86
N GLY A 24 6.15 4.70 2.85
CA GLY A 24 5.49 4.47 1.56
C GLY A 24 5.55 5.66 0.60
N SER A 25 4.78 5.59 -0.48
CA SER A 25 4.68 6.65 -1.49
C SER A 25 3.31 7.33 -1.39
N ARG A 26 3.22 8.62 -1.72
CA ARG A 26 1.91 9.28 -1.87
C ARG A 26 1.09 8.72 -3.02
N THR A 27 1.70 8.03 -3.98
CA THR A 27 1.01 7.39 -5.10
C THR A 27 0.55 5.96 -4.79
N SER A 28 0.96 5.36 -3.67
CA SER A 28 0.49 4.04 -3.28
C SER A 28 -0.87 4.09 -2.57
N ASP A 29 -1.55 2.94 -2.50
CA ASP A 29 -2.85 2.78 -1.84
C ASP A 29 -2.81 3.01 -0.32
N ILE A 30 -1.61 3.05 0.25
CA ILE A 30 -1.37 3.34 1.66
C ILE A 30 -0.14 4.21 1.82
N PHE A 31 -0.23 5.22 2.68
CA PHE A 31 0.84 6.14 3.02
C PHE A 31 0.71 6.59 4.47
N LEU A 32 1.81 6.66 5.20
CA LEU A 32 1.83 7.09 6.59
C LEU A 32 2.73 8.32 6.74
N ARG A 33 2.22 9.34 7.42
CA ARG A 33 2.99 10.51 7.88
C ARG A 33 3.01 10.54 9.39
N VAL A 34 4.19 10.65 9.97
CA VAL A 34 4.39 10.91 11.40
C VAL A 34 5.17 12.20 11.52
N TYR A 35 4.60 13.23 12.14
CA TYR A 35 5.26 14.52 12.24
C TYR A 35 5.05 15.22 13.56
N ASP A 36 6.01 16.08 13.89
CA ASP A 36 5.93 16.99 15.02
C ASP A 36 4.91 18.10 14.70
N LYS A 37 3.71 17.92 15.22
CA LYS A 37 2.59 18.84 15.01
C LYS A 37 2.75 20.11 15.83
N GLN A 38 3.40 20.01 16.99
CA GLN A 38 3.72 21.18 17.81
C GLN A 38 4.61 22.14 17.03
N LEU A 39 5.71 21.66 16.45
CA LEU A 39 6.60 22.48 15.62
C LEU A 39 5.87 23.04 14.39
N GLU A 40 5.07 22.23 13.69
CA GLU A 40 4.29 22.69 12.52
C GLU A 40 3.33 23.82 12.88
N ARG A 41 2.65 23.73 14.02
CA ARG A 41 1.71 24.76 14.48
C ARG A 41 2.42 26.00 14.99
N ASN A 42 3.47 25.83 15.79
CA ASN A 42 4.24 26.95 16.34
C ASN A 42 4.91 27.78 15.23
N ARG A 43 5.30 27.16 14.11
CA ARG A 43 5.76 27.90 12.93
C ARG A 43 4.71 28.87 12.38
N LYS A 44 3.43 28.46 12.38
CA LYS A 44 2.31 29.30 11.92
C LYS A 44 1.93 30.35 12.96
N LEU A 45 2.05 30.02 14.24
CA LEU A 45 1.68 30.90 15.35
C LEU A 45 2.79 31.89 15.74
N PHE A 46 4.00 31.75 15.18
CA PHE A 46 5.15 32.62 15.48
C PHE A 46 4.81 34.11 15.43
N ALA A 47 4.03 34.54 14.43
CA ALA A 47 3.61 35.93 14.27
C ALA A 47 2.60 36.43 15.32
N THR A 48 1.94 35.51 16.04
CA THR A 48 0.89 35.82 17.03
C THR A 48 1.38 35.80 18.47
N GLY A 49 2.65 35.44 18.70
CA GLY A 49 3.26 35.37 20.04
C GLY A 49 2.71 34.27 20.95
N THR A 50 1.75 33.46 20.47
CA THR A 50 1.15 32.35 21.22
C THR A 50 1.84 31.05 20.81
N TYR A 51 2.35 30.28 21.78
CA TYR A 51 3.06 29.03 21.51
C TYR A 51 2.39 27.85 22.21
N ILE A 52 2.35 26.72 21.52
CA ILE A 52 1.94 25.42 22.07
C ILE A 52 3.17 24.81 22.73
N ASP A 53 3.10 24.54 24.04
CA ASP A 53 4.23 24.00 24.82
C ASP A 53 4.10 22.49 25.10
N ASN A 54 2.92 21.90 24.93
CA ASN A 54 2.76 20.45 25.06
C ASN A 54 3.29 19.72 23.82
N SER A 55 4.01 18.62 24.06
CA SER A 55 4.46 17.72 22.99
C SER A 55 3.28 17.22 22.19
N TRP A 56 3.36 17.35 20.86
CA TRP A 56 2.30 16.92 19.96
C TRP A 56 2.88 16.26 18.72
N VAL A 57 2.80 14.93 18.67
CA VAL A 57 3.10 14.16 17.46
C VAL A 57 1.79 13.74 16.81
N ARG A 58 1.69 13.92 15.49
CA ARG A 58 0.54 13.44 14.72
C ARG A 58 0.93 12.30 13.80
N TRP A 59 0.06 11.30 13.81
CA TRP A 59 0.07 10.16 12.90
C TRP A 59 -1.09 10.30 11.92
N GLU A 60 -0.79 10.33 10.62
CA GLU A 60 -1.79 10.39 9.56
C GLU A 60 -1.62 9.19 8.64
N LEU A 61 -2.62 8.31 8.66
CA LEU A 61 -2.72 7.19 7.76
C LEU A 61 -3.63 7.54 6.58
N GLU A 62 -3.06 7.61 5.38
CA GLU A 62 -3.76 7.88 4.14
C GLU A 62 -4.00 6.55 3.41
N LEU A 63 -5.27 6.24 3.14
CA LEU A 63 -5.72 5.04 2.44
C LEU A 63 -6.46 5.44 1.17
N LYS A 64 -6.25 4.71 0.07
CA LYS A 64 -6.86 4.99 -1.25
C LYS A 64 -7.48 3.76 -1.87
N ASN A 65 -8.27 3.96 -2.92
CA ASN A 65 -8.85 2.90 -3.75
C ASN A 65 -9.56 1.85 -2.87
N ASP A 66 -9.35 0.58 -3.15
CA ASP A 66 -10.02 -0.52 -2.45
C ASP A 66 -9.70 -0.57 -0.95
N ARG A 67 -8.54 -0.04 -0.52
CA ARG A 67 -8.18 0.03 0.91
C ARG A 67 -9.07 1.00 1.65
N ALA A 68 -9.34 2.16 1.06
CA ALA A 68 -10.27 3.15 1.63
C ALA A 68 -11.69 2.60 1.68
N VAL A 69 -12.14 1.91 0.63
CA VAL A 69 -13.46 1.27 0.58
C VAL A 69 -13.59 0.19 1.66
N SER A 70 -12.58 -0.67 1.84
CA SER A 70 -12.57 -1.72 2.85
C SER A 70 -12.64 -1.15 4.28
N VAL A 71 -11.86 -0.10 4.56
CA VAL A 71 -11.91 0.59 5.86
C VAL A 71 -13.25 1.29 6.08
N SER A 72 -13.83 1.91 5.05
CA SER A 72 -15.16 2.51 5.13
C SER A 72 -16.21 1.45 5.53
N LYS A 73 -16.18 0.26 4.92
CA LYS A 73 -17.06 -0.86 5.29
C LYS A 73 -16.89 -1.31 6.74
N MET A 74 -15.66 -1.36 7.25
CA MET A 74 -15.39 -1.70 8.65
C MET A 74 -15.99 -0.68 9.62
N LEU A 75 -15.88 0.62 9.28
CA LEU A 75 -16.46 1.69 10.08
C LEU A 75 -17.99 1.64 10.04
N THR A 76 -18.60 1.44 8.86
CA THR A 76 -20.05 1.36 8.73
C THR A 76 -20.65 0.08 9.32
N SER A 77 -19.86 -0.99 9.47
CA SER A 77 -20.27 -2.19 10.20
C SER A 77 -20.20 -2.05 11.72
N GLY A 78 -19.86 -0.87 12.24
CA GLY A 78 -19.86 -0.57 13.68
C GLY A 78 -18.53 -0.84 14.38
N ILE A 79 -17.44 -1.12 13.67
CA ILE A 79 -16.12 -1.24 14.30
C ILE A 79 -15.64 0.17 14.70
N PRO A 80 -15.26 0.41 15.96
CA PRO A 80 -14.82 1.73 16.41
C PRO A 80 -13.63 2.25 15.59
N LEU A 81 -13.63 3.56 15.28
CA LEU A 81 -12.58 4.20 14.49
C LEU A 81 -11.17 3.95 15.05
N GLY A 82 -11.01 4.03 16.37
CA GLY A 82 -9.73 3.77 17.03
C GLY A 82 -9.22 2.35 16.78
N ALA A 83 -10.11 1.36 16.91
CA ALA A 83 -9.78 -0.04 16.64
C ALA A 83 -9.40 -0.26 15.16
N VAL A 84 -10.13 0.34 14.22
CA VAL A 84 -9.77 0.29 12.80
C VAL A 84 -8.42 0.96 12.55
N ALA A 85 -8.20 2.18 13.04
CA ALA A 85 -6.96 2.91 12.81
C ALA A 85 -5.73 2.18 13.36
N VAL A 86 -5.78 1.73 14.62
CA VAL A 86 -4.70 0.99 15.27
C VAL A 86 -4.52 -0.38 14.61
N GLY A 87 -5.62 -1.07 14.33
CA GLY A 87 -5.59 -2.38 13.68
C GLY A 87 -4.92 -2.34 12.31
N VAL A 88 -5.26 -1.35 11.48
CA VAL A 88 -4.64 -1.13 10.18
C VAL A 88 -3.16 -0.76 10.34
N LEU A 89 -2.84 0.17 11.24
CA LEU A 89 -1.46 0.59 11.47
C LEU A 89 -0.56 -0.61 11.85
N GLY A 90 -1.04 -1.47 12.75
CA GLY A 90 -0.32 -2.67 13.20
C GLY A 90 -0.16 -3.73 12.12
N HIS A 91 -1.09 -3.80 11.15
CA HIS A 91 -0.93 -4.70 10.00
C HIS A 91 0.22 -4.27 9.07
N TYR A 92 0.47 -2.96 8.95
CA TYR A 92 1.45 -2.43 7.98
C TYR A 92 2.80 -2.06 8.59
N MET A 93 2.87 -1.92 9.91
CA MET A 93 4.08 -1.51 10.62
C MET A 93 4.16 -2.15 12.00
N ARG A 94 5.38 -2.55 12.36
CA ARG A 94 5.77 -3.01 13.68
C ARG A 94 7.14 -2.44 14.00
N MET A 95 7.29 -1.78 15.14
CA MET A 95 8.61 -1.41 15.65
C MET A 95 9.17 -2.59 16.44
N ILE A 96 10.46 -2.86 16.24
CA ILE A 96 11.13 -4.05 16.75
C ILE A 96 12.44 -3.67 17.44
N GLU A 97 12.88 -4.51 18.37
CA GLU A 97 14.27 -4.55 18.82
C GLU A 97 15.09 -5.35 17.81
N LEU A 98 16.35 -4.98 17.55
CA LEU A 98 17.22 -5.72 16.61
C LEU A 98 18.00 -6.83 17.33
N ASP A 99 17.26 -7.78 17.90
CA ASP A 99 17.74 -8.88 18.74
C ASP A 99 17.87 -10.24 18.02
N ASP A 100 17.43 -10.32 16.76
CA ASP A 100 17.60 -11.49 15.88
C ASP A 100 18.03 -11.01 14.48
N ILE A 101 18.82 -11.82 13.78
CA ILE A 101 19.21 -11.57 12.39
C ILE A 101 17.98 -11.55 11.46
N ASN A 102 16.96 -12.33 11.77
CA ASN A 102 15.70 -12.37 11.07
C ASN A 102 14.68 -11.41 11.70
N ARG A 103 14.46 -10.28 11.01
CA ARG A 103 13.53 -9.22 11.42
C ARG A 103 12.09 -9.68 11.71
N SER A 104 11.65 -10.83 11.18
CA SER A 104 10.31 -11.35 11.49
C SER A 104 10.22 -11.98 12.88
N ARG A 105 11.34 -12.46 13.44
CA ARG A 105 11.42 -13.08 14.76
C ARG A 105 11.80 -12.10 15.87
N CYS A 106 12.29 -10.92 15.49
CA CYS A 106 12.63 -9.87 16.44
C CYS A 106 11.48 -9.55 17.38
N THR A 107 11.81 -9.26 18.64
CA THR A 107 10.81 -8.84 19.63
C THR A 107 10.22 -7.48 19.27
N THR A 108 8.95 -7.27 19.65
CA THR A 108 8.26 -6.01 19.39
C THR A 108 8.71 -4.98 20.42
N TYR A 109 9.04 -3.76 19.97
CA TYR A 109 9.51 -2.68 20.83
C TYR A 109 8.48 -2.38 21.94
N PRO A 110 8.84 -2.38 23.25
CA PRO A 110 7.86 -2.25 24.33
C PRO A 110 7.01 -0.98 24.28
N VAL A 111 7.60 0.16 23.90
CA VAL A 111 6.85 1.41 23.73
C VAL A 111 5.84 1.30 22.60
N TRP A 112 6.15 0.56 21.54
CA TRP A 112 5.21 0.29 20.45
C TRP A 112 4.05 -0.60 20.91
N VAL A 113 4.31 -1.60 21.74
CA VAL A 113 3.24 -2.43 22.33
C VAL A 113 2.27 -1.57 23.13
N ASN A 114 2.79 -0.69 24.00
CA ASN A 114 1.99 0.23 24.80
C ASN A 114 1.22 1.24 23.92
N PHE A 115 1.87 1.76 22.86
CA PHE A 115 1.23 2.69 21.92
C PHE A 115 0.04 2.07 21.18
N MET A 116 0.09 0.78 20.90
CA MET A 116 -0.99 0.05 20.21
C MET A 116 -2.10 -0.42 21.16
N ASP A 117 -1.96 -0.16 22.47
CA ASP A 117 -2.96 -0.39 23.52
C ASP A 117 -3.60 -1.80 23.51
N GLY A 118 -2.82 -2.83 23.19
CA GLY A 118 -3.30 -4.22 23.15
C GLY A 118 -4.35 -4.53 22.08
N ILE A 119 -4.67 -3.59 21.18
CA ILE A 119 -5.63 -3.83 20.10
C ILE A 119 -4.99 -4.75 19.06
N SER A 120 -5.61 -5.91 18.83
CA SER A 120 -5.18 -6.87 17.82
C SER A 120 -5.19 -6.23 16.42
N SER A 121 -4.14 -6.46 15.63
CA SER A 121 -4.04 -5.96 14.25
C SER A 121 -5.26 -6.39 13.42
N LEU A 122 -5.97 -5.43 12.82
CA LEU A 122 -7.06 -5.71 11.88
C LEU A 122 -6.49 -5.82 10.47
N LYS A 123 -6.68 -6.98 9.86
CA LYS A 123 -6.29 -7.21 8.47
C LYS A 123 -7.30 -6.52 7.55
N ILE A 124 -6.85 -5.53 6.77
CA ILE A 124 -7.65 -5.02 5.65
C ILE A 124 -7.72 -6.10 4.57
N THR A 125 -8.86 -6.76 4.48
CA THR A 125 -9.17 -7.63 3.35
C THR A 125 -9.67 -6.75 2.22
N VAL A 126 -8.84 -6.61 1.18
CA VAL A 126 -9.29 -6.10 -0.11
C VAL A 126 -9.75 -7.31 -0.91
N PRO A 127 -11.05 -7.41 -1.27
CA PRO A 127 -11.49 -8.43 -2.20
C PRO A 127 -10.74 -8.19 -3.52
N LYS A 128 -10.02 -9.22 -3.98
CA LYS A 128 -9.29 -9.15 -5.24
C LYS A 128 -10.32 -9.19 -6.36
N TYR A 129 -10.57 -8.05 -7.01
CA TYR A 129 -11.42 -8.04 -8.20
C TYR A 129 -10.76 -8.88 -9.29
N GLU A 130 -11.36 -10.01 -9.63
CA GLU A 130 -10.95 -10.81 -10.76
C GLU A 130 -11.49 -10.18 -12.04
N LYS A 131 -10.59 -9.70 -12.91
CA LYS A 131 -10.97 -9.19 -14.23
C LYS A 131 -11.75 -10.26 -15.00
N THR A 132 -12.85 -9.86 -15.61
CA THR A 132 -13.65 -10.68 -16.55
C THR A 132 -12.84 -11.10 -17.78
N MET A 133 -13.33 -12.10 -18.53
CA MET A 133 -12.67 -12.53 -19.76
C MET A 133 -12.57 -11.39 -20.79
N ASP A 134 -13.61 -10.55 -20.92
CA ASP A 134 -13.59 -9.42 -21.85
C ASP A 134 -12.63 -8.30 -21.44
N GLU A 135 -12.49 -8.03 -20.14
CA GLU A 135 -11.46 -7.11 -19.63
C GLU A 135 -10.05 -7.66 -19.91
N LYS A 136 -9.85 -8.99 -19.83
CA LYS A 136 -8.58 -9.62 -20.21
C LYS A 136 -8.32 -9.53 -21.71
N LYS A 137 -9.32 -9.80 -22.58
CA LYS A 137 -9.22 -9.60 -24.04
C LYS A 137 -8.84 -8.15 -24.37
N THR A 138 -9.47 -7.19 -23.69
CA THR A 138 -9.18 -5.76 -23.87
C THR A 138 -7.75 -5.41 -23.45
N TRP A 139 -7.28 -5.97 -22.33
CA TRP A 139 -5.90 -5.80 -21.89
C TRP A 139 -4.90 -6.41 -22.90
N ILE A 140 -5.15 -7.62 -23.42
CA ILE A 140 -4.33 -8.24 -24.48
C ILE A 140 -4.27 -7.31 -25.69
N LYS A 141 -5.43 -6.84 -26.18
CA LYS A 141 -5.53 -5.90 -27.30
C LYS A 141 -4.68 -4.64 -27.10
N ARG A 142 -4.69 -4.06 -25.89
CA ARG A 142 -4.00 -2.80 -25.60
C ARG A 142 -2.53 -2.94 -25.25
N GLN A 143 -2.12 -4.06 -24.65
CA GLN A 143 -0.80 -4.18 -24.00
C GLN A 143 0.09 -5.25 -24.64
N VAL A 144 -0.49 -6.25 -25.30
CA VAL A 144 0.24 -7.40 -25.84
C VAL A 144 0.25 -7.37 -27.36
N MET A 145 -0.89 -7.07 -28.00
CA MET A 145 -1.03 -7.12 -29.45
C MET A 145 -0.01 -6.29 -30.24
N PRO A 146 0.41 -5.07 -29.81
CA PRO A 146 1.41 -4.32 -30.58
C PRO A 146 2.75 -5.04 -30.71
N THR A 147 3.27 -5.60 -29.62
CA THR A 147 4.52 -6.37 -29.63
C THR A 147 4.33 -7.69 -30.36
N LEU A 148 3.21 -8.36 -30.16
CA LEU A 148 2.92 -9.63 -30.83
C LEU A 148 2.83 -9.46 -32.36
N ALA A 149 2.17 -8.41 -32.84
CA ALA A 149 2.08 -8.09 -34.25
C ALA A 149 3.47 -7.79 -34.86
N ALA A 150 4.34 -7.12 -34.12
CA ALA A 150 5.71 -6.86 -34.57
C ALA A 150 6.52 -8.15 -34.75
N VAL A 151 6.38 -9.12 -33.84
CA VAL A 151 7.02 -10.44 -33.96
C VAL A 151 6.50 -11.18 -35.19
N ILE A 152 5.18 -11.27 -35.34
CA ILE A 152 4.54 -11.94 -36.49
C ILE A 152 5.00 -11.31 -37.82
N LEU A 153 5.06 -9.97 -37.89
CA LEU A 153 5.54 -9.28 -39.09
C LEU A 153 7.03 -9.55 -39.38
N ALA A 154 7.87 -9.60 -38.34
CA ALA A 154 9.29 -9.93 -38.49
C ALA A 154 9.49 -11.36 -38.99
N ASP A 155 8.61 -12.27 -38.59
CA ASP A 155 8.60 -13.69 -39.00
C ASP A 155 7.80 -13.93 -40.30
N GLY A 156 7.63 -12.88 -41.14
CA GLY A 156 7.00 -13.01 -42.46
C GLY A 156 5.49 -13.28 -42.42
N GLY A 157 4.82 -12.97 -41.32
CA GLY A 157 3.41 -13.27 -41.11
C GLY A 157 3.14 -14.63 -40.45
N SER A 158 4.19 -15.38 -40.09
CA SER A 158 4.04 -16.67 -39.41
C SER A 158 3.42 -16.53 -38.02
N LEU A 159 2.55 -17.48 -37.66
CA LEU A 159 1.97 -17.61 -36.33
C LEU A 159 2.66 -18.69 -35.48
N GLU A 160 3.68 -19.38 -36.01
CA GLU A 160 4.37 -20.49 -35.33
C GLU A 160 4.85 -20.09 -33.93
N PHE A 161 5.37 -18.87 -33.76
CA PHE A 161 5.77 -18.36 -32.45
C PHE A 161 4.64 -18.44 -31.40
N VAL A 162 3.39 -18.15 -31.80
CA VAL A 162 2.23 -18.22 -30.90
C VAL A 162 1.83 -19.67 -30.64
N GLU A 163 1.81 -20.49 -31.69
CA GLU A 163 1.40 -21.89 -31.64
C GLU A 163 2.34 -22.70 -30.75
N ASP A 164 3.65 -22.57 -30.96
CA ASP A 164 4.71 -23.26 -30.20
C ASP A 164 4.70 -22.90 -28.70
N ASN A 165 4.23 -21.70 -28.37
CA ASN A 165 4.19 -21.21 -26.99
C ASN A 165 2.83 -21.40 -26.31
N LEU A 166 1.79 -21.85 -27.04
CA LEU A 166 0.44 -21.99 -26.51
C LEU A 166 0.37 -23.06 -25.42
N GLU A 167 0.99 -24.22 -25.65
CA GLU A 167 1.01 -25.33 -24.69
C GLU A 167 1.70 -24.92 -23.37
N ASN A 168 2.83 -24.20 -23.47
CA ASN A 168 3.50 -23.62 -22.32
C ASN A 168 2.61 -22.61 -21.57
N GLY A 169 1.83 -21.82 -22.30
CA GLY A 169 0.84 -20.91 -21.73
C GLY A 169 -0.27 -21.64 -20.95
N LEU A 170 -0.79 -22.74 -21.50
CA LEU A 170 -1.79 -23.60 -20.86
C LEU A 170 -1.26 -24.22 -19.57
N ASN A 171 -0.05 -24.78 -19.60
CA ASN A 171 0.59 -25.41 -18.44
C ASN A 171 0.86 -24.44 -17.28
N ARG A 172 1.07 -23.15 -17.59
CA ARG A 172 1.31 -22.10 -16.60
C ARG A 172 0.02 -21.44 -16.11
N MET A 173 -1.13 -21.81 -16.68
CA MET A 173 -2.42 -21.25 -16.31
C MET A 173 -2.82 -21.68 -14.90
N ASN A 174 -3.22 -20.72 -14.07
CA ASN A 174 -3.73 -21.05 -12.73
C ASN A 174 -5.20 -21.54 -12.80
N LYS A 175 -5.64 -22.25 -11.74
CA LYS A 175 -6.98 -22.84 -11.65
C LYS A 175 -8.13 -21.84 -11.81
N SER A 176 -7.98 -20.60 -11.34
CA SER A 176 -9.01 -19.56 -11.48
C SER A 176 -9.17 -19.16 -12.94
N LEU A 177 -8.06 -18.89 -13.64
CA LEU A 177 -8.06 -18.52 -15.05
C LEU A 177 -8.60 -19.65 -15.94
N TYR A 178 -8.24 -20.91 -15.64
CA TYR A 178 -8.78 -22.07 -16.35
C TYR A 178 -10.30 -22.18 -16.20
N LYS A 179 -10.82 -22.08 -14.96
CA LYS A 179 -12.27 -22.11 -14.72
C LYS A 179 -13.01 -21.00 -15.45
N MET A 180 -12.44 -19.79 -15.48
CA MET A 180 -13.01 -18.67 -16.24
C MET A 180 -13.05 -18.96 -17.74
N ALA A 181 -11.97 -19.52 -18.31
CA ALA A 181 -11.93 -19.90 -19.72
C ALA A 181 -12.96 -21.00 -20.06
N MET A 182 -13.07 -22.03 -19.23
CA MET A 182 -14.05 -23.11 -19.44
C MET A 182 -15.49 -22.60 -19.24
N GLY A 183 -15.74 -21.70 -18.30
CA GLY A 183 -17.07 -21.12 -18.07
C GLY A 183 -17.60 -20.32 -19.27
N GLU A 184 -16.72 -19.69 -20.04
CA GLU A 184 -17.08 -18.98 -21.29
C GLU A 184 -17.39 -19.93 -22.45
N LEU A 185 -16.88 -21.17 -22.43
CA LEU A 185 -17.13 -22.16 -23.48
C LEU A 185 -18.50 -22.85 -23.34
N TYR A 186 -19.10 -22.81 -22.15
CA TYR A 186 -20.36 -23.49 -21.83
C TYR A 186 -21.52 -22.52 -21.57
N ASN A 187 -21.33 -21.23 -21.86
CA ASN A 187 -22.38 -20.20 -21.93
C ASN A 187 -22.69 -19.87 -23.39
#